data_AF-A0A0X8HGN8-F1
#
_entry.id   AF-A0A0X8HGN8-F1
#
_cell.length_a   1.000
_cell.length_b   1.000
_cell.length_c   1.000
_cell.angle_alpha   90.00
_cell.angle_beta   90.00
_cell.angle_gamma   90.00
#
_symmetry.space_group_name_H-M   'P 1'
#
loop_
_entity.id
_entity.type
_entity.pdbx_description
1 polymer ?
#
loop_
_entity_poly.entity_id
_entity_poly.type
_entity_poly.pdbx_seq_one_letter_code
_entity_poly.pdbx_strand_id
1 'polypeptide(L)'
;MRSWWWMPCLLVLAGCQTAPTALPTAEPRPAAECRWEGGGLGSEEWLRRALTALEQEGFVIRHTETALGLVNAERTRTVPGYGDFYDRERVGVFGGYGVGGGSGGLSTGVMIGFGGGAGSFTRDATRLERVSLVADGDWVRVTRDIQVIDWQGEIRESRSASDTDFCLSLRNAMTAIDSRGGA
;
A
#
# COMPACT_ATOMS: atom_id res chain seq x y z
N MET A 1 18.51 62.25 -5.05
CA MET A 1 17.29 61.57 -4.53
C MET A 1 16.86 60.49 -5.52
N ARG A 2 17.39 59.25 -5.45
CA ARG A 2 16.81 58.10 -6.20
C ARG A 2 17.39 56.73 -5.77
N SER A 3 17.42 56.45 -4.46
CA SER A 3 17.85 55.15 -3.91
C SER A 3 16.70 54.35 -3.26
N TRP A 4 15.46 54.82 -3.42
CA TRP A 4 14.28 54.26 -2.77
C TRP A 4 13.40 53.54 -3.79
N TRP A 5 13.90 52.48 -4.43
CA TRP A 5 13.07 51.60 -5.27
C TRP A 5 13.55 50.14 -5.30
N TRP A 6 14.49 49.78 -4.41
CA TRP A 6 15.04 48.42 -4.33
C TRP A 6 14.57 47.66 -3.06
N MET A 7 13.75 48.30 -2.22
CA MET A 7 13.17 47.68 -1.02
C MET A 7 11.98 46.72 -1.24
N PRO A 8 11.12 46.82 -2.28
CA PRO A 8 9.95 45.94 -2.36
C PRO A 8 10.28 44.52 -2.88
N CYS A 9 11.40 44.33 -3.57
CA CYS A 9 11.77 43.00 -4.10
C CYS A 9 12.26 42.01 -3.03
N LEU A 10 12.74 42.49 -1.88
CA LEU A 10 13.21 41.61 -0.80
C LEU A 10 12.06 40.97 0.01
N LEU A 11 10.86 41.56 -0.01
CA LEU A 11 9.70 41.05 0.74
C LEU A 11 9.02 39.84 0.08
N VAL A 12 9.20 39.63 -1.22
CA VAL A 12 8.57 38.51 -1.96
C VAL A 12 9.30 37.17 -1.76
N LEU A 13 10.58 37.21 -1.35
CA LEU A 13 11.41 36.01 -1.15
C LEU A 13 11.25 35.35 0.23
N ALA A 14 10.55 35.99 1.18
CA ALA A 14 10.36 35.46 2.53
C ALA A 14 9.26 34.39 2.65
N GLY A 15 8.49 34.13 1.58
CA GLY A 15 7.34 33.22 1.60
C GLY A 15 7.66 31.73 1.40
N CYS A 16 8.86 31.35 0.97
CA CYS A 16 9.18 29.96 0.58
C CYS A 16 9.74 29.06 1.72
N GLN A 17 9.80 29.53 2.97
CA GLN A 17 10.37 28.76 4.09
C GLN A 17 9.36 28.41 5.21
N THR A 18 8.08 28.24 4.89
CA THR A 18 7.17 27.60 5.85
C THR A 18 7.40 26.09 5.83
N ALA A 19 8.43 25.64 6.57
CA ALA A 19 8.60 24.22 6.85
C ALA A 19 7.36 23.72 7.62
N PRO A 20 6.75 22.59 7.23
CA PRO A 20 5.63 22.04 7.97
C PRO A 20 6.08 21.69 9.40
N THR A 21 5.31 22.13 10.40
CA THR A 21 5.60 21.92 11.82
C THR A 21 5.48 20.46 12.26
N ALA A 22 4.94 19.60 11.40
CA ALA A 22 4.87 18.16 11.62
C ALA A 22 5.28 17.41 10.35
N LEU A 23 6.07 16.35 10.52
CA LEU A 23 6.37 15.41 9.45
C LEU A 23 5.09 14.65 9.08
N PRO A 24 4.87 14.32 7.79
CA PRO A 24 3.76 13.48 7.40
C PRO A 24 3.90 12.11 8.08
N THR A 25 2.93 11.78 8.94
CA THR A 25 2.85 10.48 9.60
C THR A 25 1.89 9.58 8.84
N ALA A 26 2.21 8.30 8.72
CA ALA A 26 1.28 7.33 8.18
C ALA A 26 0.00 7.30 9.01
N GLU A 27 -1.15 7.35 8.33
CA GLU A 27 -2.47 7.24 8.92
C GLU A 27 -3.11 5.92 8.44
N PRO A 28 -3.55 5.05 9.36
CA PRO A 28 -3.35 5.07 10.82
C PRO A 28 -1.88 4.94 11.24
N ARG A 29 -1.55 5.41 12.46
CA ARG A 29 -0.20 5.28 13.01
C ARG A 29 0.18 3.79 13.11
N PRO A 30 1.40 3.41 12.66
CA PRO A 30 1.87 2.03 12.81
C PRO A 30 1.86 1.57 14.27
N ALA A 31 1.44 0.33 14.48
CA ALA A 31 1.42 -0.30 15.80
C ALA A 31 2.83 -0.47 16.35
N ALA A 32 2.97 -0.43 17.68
CA ALA A 32 4.27 -0.55 18.34
C ALA A 32 4.87 -1.96 18.12
N GLU A 33 4.00 -2.97 18.00
CA GLU A 33 4.38 -4.37 17.79
C GLU A 33 4.98 -4.63 16.41
N CYS A 34 4.84 -3.69 15.47
CA CYS A 34 5.50 -3.74 14.16
C CYS A 34 7.01 -3.46 14.24
N ARG A 35 7.54 -3.19 15.43
CA ARG A 35 8.97 -3.12 15.71
C ARG A 35 9.29 -4.01 16.90
N TRP A 36 10.34 -4.81 16.78
CA TRP A 36 10.85 -5.63 17.88
C TRP A 36 12.38 -5.76 17.80
N GLU A 37 12.99 -6.19 18.90
CA GLU A 37 14.43 -6.44 18.96
C GLU A 37 14.77 -7.75 18.22
N GLY A 38 15.89 -7.73 17.48
CA GLY A 38 16.38 -8.84 16.67
C GLY A 38 16.91 -10.03 17.49
N GLY A 39 17.10 -9.86 18.80
CA GLY A 39 17.50 -10.95 19.70
C GLY A 39 18.91 -11.51 19.43
N GLY A 40 19.78 -10.72 18.79
CA GLY A 40 21.14 -11.13 18.42
C GLY A 40 21.21 -12.08 17.20
N LEU A 41 20.09 -12.32 16.51
CA LEU A 41 20.09 -13.03 15.24
C LEU A 41 20.61 -12.11 14.13
N GLY A 42 21.47 -12.64 13.25
CA GLY A 42 21.95 -11.88 12.10
C GLY A 42 20.82 -11.46 11.16
N SER A 43 21.00 -10.34 10.44
CA SER A 43 20.03 -9.84 9.46
C SER A 43 19.65 -10.89 8.41
N GLU A 44 20.62 -11.69 7.94
CA GLU A 44 20.39 -12.77 6.97
C GLU A 44 19.45 -13.87 7.49
N GLU A 45 19.54 -14.20 8.78
CA GLU A 45 18.67 -15.18 9.43
C GLU A 45 17.23 -14.67 9.48
N TRP A 46 17.06 -13.40 9.88
CA TRP A 46 15.76 -12.75 9.88
C TRP A 46 15.15 -12.63 8.49
N LEU A 47 15.98 -12.29 7.49
CA LEU A 47 15.55 -12.24 6.10
C LEU A 47 15.03 -13.59 5.61
N ARG A 48 15.73 -14.69 5.91
CA ARG A 48 15.29 -16.02 5.52
C ARG A 48 13.96 -16.40 6.16
N ARG A 49 13.81 -16.13 7.46
CA ARG A 49 12.54 -16.35 8.19
C ARG A 49 11.42 -15.50 7.61
N ALA A 50 11.70 -14.25 7.25
CA ALA A 50 10.74 -13.35 6.64
C ALA A 50 10.26 -13.86 5.28
N LEU A 51 11.19 -14.28 4.41
CA LEU A 51 10.85 -14.85 3.09
C LEU A 51 9.91 -16.04 3.25
N THR A 52 10.27 -17.01 4.09
CA THR A 52 9.44 -18.20 4.32
C THR A 52 8.08 -17.85 4.93
N ALA A 53 8.02 -16.94 5.90
CA ALA A 53 6.75 -16.54 6.52
C ALA A 53 5.82 -15.83 5.51
N LEU A 54 6.35 -14.89 4.73
CA LEU A 54 5.59 -14.13 3.74
C LEU A 54 5.07 -15.01 2.61
N GLU A 55 5.88 -15.96 2.13
CA GLU A 55 5.46 -16.93 1.11
C GLU A 55 4.35 -17.86 1.64
N GLN A 56 4.45 -18.33 2.89
CA GLN A 56 3.41 -19.15 3.52
C GLN A 56 2.09 -18.39 3.70
N GLU A 57 2.15 -17.08 3.90
CA GLU A 57 0.97 -16.20 3.95
C GLU A 57 0.42 -15.82 2.57
N GLY A 58 1.02 -16.32 1.49
CA GLY A 58 0.60 -16.10 0.11
C GLY A 58 0.99 -14.74 -0.44
N PHE A 59 2.02 -14.11 0.11
CA PHE A 59 2.65 -12.95 -0.51
C PHE A 59 3.66 -13.39 -1.58
N VAL A 60 3.75 -12.61 -2.64
CA VAL A 60 4.76 -12.75 -3.69
C VAL A 60 5.90 -11.81 -3.37
N ILE A 61 7.11 -12.34 -3.20
CA ILE A 61 8.31 -11.53 -2.98
C ILE A 61 8.61 -10.72 -4.26
N ARG A 62 8.75 -9.40 -4.11
CA ARG A 62 9.05 -8.49 -5.21
C ARG A 62 10.50 -8.07 -5.27
N HIS A 63 11.08 -7.78 -4.11
CA HIS A 63 12.44 -7.30 -4.03
C HIS A 63 13.05 -7.68 -2.69
N THR A 64 14.31 -8.10 -2.72
CA THR A 64 15.09 -8.45 -1.55
C THR A 64 16.45 -7.78 -1.68
N GLU A 65 16.86 -7.02 -0.67
CA GLU A 65 18.15 -6.36 -0.62
C GLU A 65 18.85 -6.78 0.67
N THR A 66 19.82 -7.68 0.53
CA THR A 66 20.50 -8.31 1.66
C THR A 66 21.41 -7.36 2.41
N ALA A 67 22.02 -6.40 1.71
CA ALA A 67 22.90 -5.40 2.34
C ALA A 67 22.15 -4.49 3.31
N LEU A 68 20.85 -4.26 3.07
CA LEU A 68 19.98 -3.44 3.92
C LEU A 68 19.09 -4.25 4.85
N GLY A 69 19.14 -5.60 4.79
CA GLY A 69 18.21 -6.42 5.55
C GLY A 69 16.75 -6.29 5.10
N LEU A 70 16.50 -5.91 3.84
CA LEU A 70 15.18 -5.49 3.35
C LEU A 70 14.51 -6.58 2.50
N VAL A 71 13.23 -6.82 2.77
CA VAL A 71 12.32 -7.61 1.91
C VAL A 71 11.04 -6.84 1.64
N ASN A 72 10.66 -6.79 0.38
CA ASN A 72 9.39 -6.28 -0.10
C ASN A 72 8.57 -7.41 -0.71
N ALA A 73 7.33 -7.54 -0.26
CA ALA A 73 6.40 -8.56 -0.72
C ALA A 73 5.02 -7.97 -0.96
N GLU A 74 4.27 -8.58 -1.88
CA GLU A 74 2.97 -8.07 -2.29
C GLU A 74 1.94 -9.19 -2.44
N ARG A 75 0.69 -8.90 -2.08
CA ARG A 75 -0.43 -9.81 -2.25
C ARG A 75 -1.60 -9.08 -2.88
N THR A 76 -2.11 -9.64 -3.96
CA THR A 76 -3.25 -9.08 -4.70
C THR A 76 -4.48 -9.95 -4.47
N ARG A 77 -5.62 -9.32 -4.16
CA ARG A 77 -6.91 -9.99 -3.97
C ARG A 77 -8.02 -9.22 -4.67
N THR A 78 -8.91 -9.94 -5.37
CA THR A 78 -10.11 -9.33 -5.94
C THR A 78 -11.11 -8.99 -4.83
N VAL A 79 -11.70 -7.81 -4.90
CA VAL A 79 -12.80 -7.34 -4.04
C VAL A 79 -14.09 -7.38 -4.86
N PRO A 80 -14.85 -8.48 -4.78
CA PRO A 80 -16.05 -8.64 -5.60
C PRO A 80 -17.12 -7.63 -5.22
N GLY A 81 -17.82 -7.08 -6.21
CA GLY A 81 -18.96 -6.17 -6.01
C GLY A 81 -18.58 -4.75 -5.58
N TYR A 82 -17.30 -4.38 -5.60
CA TYR A 82 -16.86 -3.03 -5.19
C TYR A 82 -17.47 -1.92 -6.07
N GLY A 83 -17.59 -2.14 -7.37
CA GLY A 83 -18.15 -1.16 -8.32
C GLY A 83 -19.60 -0.74 -8.02
N ASP A 84 -20.43 -1.66 -7.52
CA ASP A 84 -21.86 -1.41 -7.29
C ASP A 84 -22.12 -0.41 -6.15
N PHE A 85 -21.22 -0.34 -5.16
CA PHE A 85 -21.33 0.60 -4.04
C PHE A 85 -20.97 2.04 -4.45
N TYR A 86 -19.92 2.21 -5.25
CA TYR A 86 -19.40 3.52 -5.64
C TYR A 86 -20.12 4.13 -6.86
N ASP A 87 -20.73 3.32 -7.75
CA ASP A 87 -21.60 3.87 -8.81
C ASP A 87 -22.89 4.48 -8.23
N ARG A 88 -23.31 4.08 -7.02
CA ARG A 88 -24.49 4.66 -6.34
C ARG A 88 -24.30 6.09 -5.85
N GLU A 89 -23.06 6.55 -5.72
CA GLU A 89 -22.74 7.95 -5.37
C GLU A 89 -22.61 8.85 -6.61
N ARG A 90 -22.41 8.24 -7.79
CA ARG A 90 -22.37 8.94 -9.08
C ARG A 90 -23.72 9.08 -9.77
N VAL A 91 -24.78 8.44 -9.27
CA VAL A 91 -26.16 8.81 -9.67
C VAL A 91 -26.49 10.15 -9.03
N GLY A 92 -26.06 11.20 -9.73
CA GLY A 92 -26.24 12.57 -9.34
C GLY A 92 -27.70 12.89 -9.03
N VAL A 93 -27.87 13.76 -8.05
CA VAL A 93 -29.11 14.39 -7.57
C VAL A 93 -29.67 15.37 -8.62
N PHE A 94 -29.60 15.03 -9.91
CA PHE A 94 -30.29 15.74 -10.98
C PHE A 94 -30.98 14.73 -11.89
N GLY A 95 -32.32 14.77 -11.80
CA GLY A 95 -33.25 13.80 -12.35
C GLY A 95 -33.12 13.53 -13.84
N GLY A 96 -33.60 12.36 -14.21
CA GLY A 96 -33.82 12.01 -15.61
C GLY A 96 -34.28 10.57 -15.75
N TYR A 97 -35.60 10.37 -15.77
CA TYR A 97 -36.17 9.19 -16.41
C TYR A 97 -35.72 9.17 -17.87
N GLY A 98 -34.65 8.43 -18.16
CA GLY A 98 -34.15 8.20 -19.52
C GLY A 98 -34.73 6.91 -20.09
N VAL A 99 -35.94 6.99 -20.64
CA VAL A 99 -36.45 6.01 -21.59
C VAL A 99 -35.84 6.34 -22.97
N GLY A 100 -35.09 5.40 -23.55
CA GLY A 100 -34.52 5.49 -24.91
C GLY A 100 -33.12 4.89 -24.93
N GLY A 101 -32.79 3.83 -25.67
CA GLY A 101 -33.19 3.49 -27.02
C GLY A 101 -32.10 3.99 -27.98
N GLY A 102 -31.22 3.10 -28.45
CA GLY A 102 -30.29 3.44 -29.54
C GLY A 102 -28.92 2.79 -29.48
N SER A 103 -28.80 1.64 -30.17
CA SER A 103 -27.72 1.30 -31.11
C SER A 103 -26.26 1.65 -30.80
N GLY A 104 -25.43 0.59 -30.76
CA GLY A 104 -24.18 0.57 -31.51
C GLY A 104 -22.97 1.20 -30.82
N GLY A 105 -22.26 0.39 -30.04
CA GLY A 105 -20.96 0.74 -29.50
C GLY A 105 -20.28 -0.48 -28.92
N LEU A 106 -19.85 -1.41 -29.78
CA LEU A 106 -18.91 -2.46 -29.41
C LEU A 106 -17.57 -1.78 -29.12
N SER A 107 -17.39 -1.28 -27.88
CA SER A 107 -16.07 -1.03 -27.36
C SER A 107 -15.46 -2.40 -27.04
N THR A 108 -14.78 -2.98 -28.00
CA THR A 108 -13.76 -4.01 -27.79
C THR A 108 -12.59 -3.37 -27.04
N GLY A 109 -12.84 -2.98 -25.80
CA GLY A 109 -11.81 -2.62 -24.84
C GLY A 109 -11.20 -3.92 -24.31
N VAL A 110 -10.01 -4.26 -24.80
CA VAL A 110 -9.19 -5.29 -24.17
C VAL A 110 -8.78 -4.73 -22.81
N MET A 111 -9.54 -5.11 -21.76
CA MET A 111 -9.21 -4.78 -20.39
C MET A 111 -7.99 -5.61 -19.96
N ILE A 112 -6.83 -4.97 -19.89
CA ILE A 112 -5.64 -5.56 -19.27
C ILE A 112 -5.82 -5.47 -17.75
N GLY A 113 -6.61 -6.38 -17.20
CA GLY A 113 -6.77 -6.56 -15.77
C GLY A 113 -5.56 -7.26 -15.16
N PHE A 114 -4.94 -6.66 -14.15
CA PHE A 114 -3.94 -7.31 -13.30
C PHE A 114 -4.63 -8.39 -12.44
N GLY A 115 -4.76 -9.59 -13.00
CA GLY A 115 -5.36 -10.75 -12.33
C GLY A 115 -5.82 -11.80 -13.33
N GLY A 116 -4.96 -12.74 -13.67
CA GLY A 116 -5.28 -13.84 -14.56
C GLY A 116 -6.37 -14.74 -13.98
N GLY A 117 -7.48 -14.87 -14.70
CA GLY A 117 -8.58 -15.78 -14.36
C GLY A 117 -9.83 -15.42 -15.15
N ALA A 118 -10.29 -16.35 -15.96
CA ALA A 118 -11.44 -16.16 -16.85
C ALA A 118 -12.71 -15.78 -16.08
N GLY A 119 -13.37 -14.72 -16.57
CA GLY A 119 -14.77 -14.45 -16.28
C GLY A 119 -15.00 -13.55 -15.09
N SER A 120 -15.14 -12.24 -15.33
CA SER A 120 -16.32 -11.56 -14.85
C SER A 120 -16.56 -10.24 -15.59
N PHE A 121 -17.79 -10.03 -16.03
CA PHE A 121 -18.30 -8.74 -16.48
C PHE A 121 -18.55 -7.77 -15.29
N THR A 122 -18.05 -8.12 -14.10
CA THR A 122 -18.18 -7.32 -12.88
C THR A 122 -17.09 -6.27 -12.82
N ARG A 123 -17.51 -5.07 -12.40
CA ARG A 123 -16.66 -3.91 -12.12
C ARG A 123 -15.93 -4.10 -10.78
N ASP A 124 -15.17 -5.18 -10.66
CA ASP A 124 -14.50 -5.54 -9.41
C ASP A 124 -13.26 -4.69 -9.17
N ALA A 125 -13.00 -4.38 -7.90
CA ALA A 125 -11.77 -3.72 -7.50
C ALA A 125 -10.71 -4.73 -7.10
N THR A 126 -9.47 -4.31 -7.13
CA THR A 126 -8.30 -5.07 -6.74
C THR A 126 -7.73 -4.48 -5.47
N ARG A 127 -7.64 -5.29 -4.41
CA ARG A 127 -6.91 -4.97 -3.18
C ARG A 127 -5.47 -5.40 -3.33
N LEU A 128 -4.57 -4.43 -3.37
CA LEU A 128 -3.13 -4.61 -3.34
C LEU A 128 -2.62 -4.41 -1.91
N GLU A 129 -2.06 -5.45 -1.32
CA GLU A 129 -1.41 -5.41 -0.02
C GLU A 129 0.11 -5.44 -0.21
N ARG A 130 0.82 -4.41 0.22
CA ARG A 130 2.29 -4.30 0.15
C ARG A 130 2.87 -4.39 1.55
N VAL A 131 3.87 -5.24 1.74
CA VAL A 131 4.59 -5.41 2.99
C VAL A 131 6.07 -5.14 2.74
N SER A 132 6.67 -4.36 3.61
CA SER A 132 8.11 -4.11 3.65
C SER A 132 8.61 -4.47 5.04
N LEU A 133 9.66 -5.29 5.09
CA LEU A 133 10.33 -5.71 6.32
C LEU A 133 11.79 -5.32 6.23
N VAL A 134 12.29 -4.68 7.28
CA VAL A 134 13.72 -4.36 7.45
C VAL A 134 14.20 -5.03 8.71
N ALA A 135 15.29 -5.80 8.59
CA ALA A 135 15.98 -6.44 9.69
C ALA A 135 17.43 -5.97 9.74
N ASP A 136 17.70 -5.08 10.69
CA ASP A 136 19.04 -4.77 11.16
C ASP A 136 19.32 -5.76 12.31
N GLY A 137 20.51 -6.35 12.45
CA GLY A 137 20.72 -7.47 13.40
C GLY A 137 20.23 -7.21 14.84
N ASP A 138 20.12 -5.94 15.24
CA ASP A 138 19.61 -5.49 16.53
C ASP A 138 18.09 -5.29 16.57
N TRP A 139 17.43 -4.98 15.45
CA TRP A 139 16.00 -4.68 15.41
C TRP A 139 15.34 -5.07 14.08
N VAL A 140 14.08 -5.48 14.16
CA VAL A 140 13.24 -5.73 13.00
C VAL A 140 12.10 -4.72 12.99
N ARG A 141 11.78 -4.18 11.81
CA ARG A 141 10.63 -3.31 11.57
C ARG A 141 9.84 -3.81 10.38
N VAL A 142 8.53 -3.77 10.52
CA VAL A 142 7.58 -4.10 9.46
C VAL A 142 6.68 -2.92 9.19
N THR A 143 6.41 -2.69 7.91
CA THR A 143 5.39 -1.76 7.46
C THR A 143 4.50 -2.46 6.45
N ARG A 144 3.20 -2.24 6.54
CA ARG A 144 2.20 -2.77 5.61
C ARG A 144 1.31 -1.64 5.13
N ASP A 145 1.07 -1.61 3.83
CA ASP A 145 0.18 -0.68 3.15
C ASP A 145 -0.87 -1.46 2.36
N ILE A 146 -2.11 -0.98 2.40
CA ILE A 146 -3.22 -1.53 1.61
C ILE A 146 -3.73 -0.46 0.67
N GLN A 147 -3.85 -0.81 -0.60
CA GLN A 147 -4.49 0.00 -1.62
C GLN A 147 -5.65 -0.77 -2.23
N VAL A 148 -6.76 -0.08 -2.48
CA VAL A 148 -7.88 -0.62 -3.26
C VAL A 148 -7.94 0.18 -4.56
N ILE A 149 -7.73 -0.53 -5.66
CA ILE A 149 -7.67 0.02 -7.02
C ILE A 149 -8.94 -0.47 -7.73
N ASP A 150 -9.72 0.42 -8.29
CA ASP A 150 -10.95 0.02 -8.98
C ASP A 150 -10.68 -0.61 -10.37
N TRP A 151 -11.75 -1.00 -11.06
CA TRP A 151 -11.67 -1.57 -12.41
C TRP A 151 -11.16 -0.59 -13.47
N GLN A 152 -11.17 0.72 -13.20
CA GLN A 152 -10.59 1.75 -14.07
C GLN A 152 -9.10 1.99 -13.79
N GLY A 153 -8.54 1.42 -12.73
CA GLY A 153 -7.16 1.64 -12.31
C GLY A 153 -6.97 2.83 -11.36
N GLU A 154 -8.05 3.43 -10.88
CA GLU A 154 -7.99 4.55 -9.93
C GLU A 154 -7.87 4.03 -8.49
N ILE A 155 -6.98 4.65 -7.71
CA ILE A 155 -6.82 4.34 -6.28
C ILE A 155 -8.01 4.95 -5.53
N ARG A 156 -8.81 4.10 -4.88
CA ARG A 156 -9.98 4.50 -4.10
C ARG A 156 -9.70 4.56 -2.62
N GLU A 157 -8.88 3.65 -2.13
CA GLU A 157 -8.41 3.64 -0.76
C GLU A 157 -6.90 3.46 -0.75
N SER A 158 -6.21 4.21 0.10
CA SER A 158 -4.81 4.01 0.43
C SER A 158 -4.65 4.27 1.92
N ARG A 159 -4.21 3.27 2.67
CA ARG A 159 -3.97 3.40 4.11
C ARG A 159 -2.82 2.54 4.57
N SER A 160 -2.20 2.94 5.67
CA SER A 160 -1.34 2.01 6.40
C SER A 160 -2.21 0.92 7.03
N ALA A 161 -1.75 -0.32 6.98
CA ALA A 161 -2.34 -1.46 7.67
C ALA A 161 -1.28 -2.20 8.49
N SER A 162 -0.37 -1.41 9.08
CA SER A 162 0.62 -1.86 10.06
C SER A 162 -0.03 -1.97 11.43
N ASP A 163 -1.03 -2.85 11.55
CA ASP A 163 -1.81 -3.08 12.77
C ASP A 163 -1.18 -4.15 13.68
N THR A 164 -1.59 -4.14 14.95
CA THR A 164 -1.06 -5.04 15.99
C THR A 164 -1.26 -6.52 15.63
N ASP A 165 -2.44 -6.88 15.12
CA ASP A 165 -2.78 -8.27 14.78
C ASP A 165 -1.87 -8.82 13.68
N PHE A 166 -1.69 -8.05 12.61
CA PHE A 166 -0.79 -8.41 11.51
C PHE A 166 0.66 -8.56 12.01
N CYS A 167 1.16 -7.57 12.75
CA CYS A 167 2.56 -7.55 13.17
C CYS A 167 2.88 -8.65 14.19
N LEU A 168 1.97 -8.95 15.11
CA LEU A 168 2.12 -10.09 16.03
C LEU A 168 2.03 -11.44 15.30
N SER A 169 1.08 -11.59 14.37
CA SER A 169 0.93 -12.81 13.57
C SER A 169 2.21 -13.10 12.78
N LEU A 170 2.72 -12.10 12.05
CA LEU A 170 3.93 -12.24 11.24
C LEU A 170 5.16 -12.53 12.10
N ARG A 171 5.32 -11.81 13.22
CA ARG A 171 6.41 -12.08 14.17
C ARG A 171 6.37 -13.52 14.68
N ASN A 172 5.19 -13.98 15.09
CA ASN A 172 5.01 -15.36 15.58
C ASN A 172 5.34 -16.39 14.49
N ALA A 173 4.88 -16.16 13.25
CA ALA A 173 5.20 -17.03 12.11
C ALA A 173 6.72 -17.11 11.87
N MET A 174 7.41 -15.96 11.89
CA MET A 174 8.87 -15.88 11.73
C MET A 174 9.61 -16.60 12.86
N THR A 175 9.16 -16.46 14.11
CA THR A 175 9.76 -17.18 15.24
C THR A 175 9.46 -18.68 15.22
N ALA A 176 8.32 -19.11 14.68
CA ALA A 176 7.98 -20.53 14.58
C ALA A 176 8.83 -21.27 13.55
N ILE A 177 9.31 -20.59 12.50
CA ILE A 177 10.21 -21.18 11.49
C ILE A 177 11.54 -21.63 12.12
N ASP A 178 12.03 -20.90 13.11
CA ASP A 178 13.21 -21.26 13.93
C ASP A 178 13.10 -22.69 14.48
N SER A 179 11.96 -22.97 15.11
CA SER A 179 11.71 -24.24 15.79
C SER A 179 11.67 -25.45 14.85
N ARG A 180 11.52 -25.23 13.53
CA ARG A 180 11.43 -26.29 12.53
C ARG A 180 12.72 -26.49 11.73
N GLY A 181 13.60 -25.50 11.68
CA GLY A 181 14.86 -25.56 10.93
C GLY A 181 16.03 -26.22 11.67
N GLY A 182 15.83 -26.60 12.95
CA GLY A 182 16.85 -27.22 13.81
C GLY A 182 16.68 -28.73 14.04
N ALA A 183 16.09 -29.47 13.08
CA ALA A 183 15.96 -30.93 13.12
C ALA A 183 16.78 -31.60 12.00
#